data_AF-A0A8B9K6Y1-F1
#
_entry.id   AF-A0A8B9K6Y1-F1
#
_cell.length_a   1.000
_cell.length_b   1.000
_cell.length_c   1.000
_cell.angle_alpha   90.00
_cell.angle_beta   90.00
_cell.angle_gamma   90.00
#
_symmetry.space_group_name_H-M   'P 1'
#
loop_
_entity.id
_entity.type
_entity.pdbx_description
1 polymer ?
#
loop_
_entity_poly.entity_id
_entity_poly.type
_entity_poly.pdbx_seq_one_letter_code
_entity_poly.pdbx_strand_id
1 'polypeptide(L)'
;MEAVKKQRESNPCSTAGDRLLESVTVVVNNRVIMPFSSEKLEVAWDSYRQILKKLRDCQTKGELEDLMKSRNQACSVLLTVINDFLLEVDSLPISERLESLKEVSSSLKAVFTADSNDEVSEVEDQAFEKFCEWKNQKHQNSRSVQHETDMALGALSDWAANTSKFFSLTGKADVTLEAIAEKVDDILRQAESSVCEELNINLSMKIMSNAFHKVIQHIQKEQLLLCDIQEKYKTNKKFKQEMLQWQNSTPKADELLSIKKRIKSLRSQLRWKLVEEGCLEEADELDLPEILKKKEEIAETRNALFQEIRHEREEYIKLCELVKGSFPELVHLYPEAEINSYLSSEGLLLQSLDRDIFDAEPMRELSGRRPLVCTEFQGQKVVLKSYSVDEESEVRMLEQAAQYHRVQSQSPSTVVPLLGLFFGKSDPLAYIMVPYFSIGSLRAVQKINPLIRKVMRGVLQGLQSLHVAGITHASLNPNNVFVLNREQGIVGDYDFTKTPEQRAVDRGMLAGSISLVAPELRLGQLPSPASDMYAIGGLMLWCFHLLQSLLSKLLVCAGRLSALEALDDDYFLSLKN
;
A
#
# COMPACT_ATOMS: atom_id res chain seq x y z
N MET A 1 -39.69 9.89 50.70
CA MET A 1 -38.73 8.92 51.24
C MET A 1 -38.37 7.82 50.23
N GLU A 2 -39.31 6.99 49.77
CA GLU A 2 -38.99 5.82 48.91
C GLU A 2 -38.44 6.21 47.51
N ALA A 3 -38.92 7.30 46.92
CA ALA A 3 -38.38 7.86 45.68
C ALA A 3 -36.95 8.39 45.82
N VAL A 4 -36.64 9.10 46.91
CA VAL A 4 -35.28 9.58 47.24
C VAL A 4 -34.33 8.40 47.45
N LYS A 5 -34.79 7.34 48.14
CA LYS A 5 -34.02 6.11 48.34
C LYS A 5 -33.69 5.40 47.03
N LYS A 6 -34.68 5.25 46.13
CA LYS A 6 -34.46 4.70 44.78
C LYS A 6 -33.48 5.54 43.96
N GLN A 7 -33.53 6.87 44.07
CA GLN A 7 -32.62 7.77 43.34
C GLN A 7 -31.18 7.71 43.87
N ARG A 8 -31.00 7.55 45.19
CA ARG A 8 -29.68 7.29 45.79
C ARG A 8 -29.09 5.95 45.30
N GLU A 9 -29.92 4.93 45.13
CA GLU A 9 -29.53 3.61 44.61
C GLU A 9 -29.29 3.61 43.08
N SER A 10 -29.94 4.50 42.32
CA SER A 10 -29.85 4.53 40.85
C SER A 10 -28.85 5.54 40.28
N ASN A 11 -28.09 6.28 41.09
CA ASN A 11 -27.33 7.47 40.66
C ASN A 11 -26.19 7.12 39.65
N PRO A 12 -26.38 7.29 38.34
CA PRO A 12 -25.45 6.81 37.30
C PRO A 12 -24.14 7.62 37.28
N CYS A 13 -24.17 8.82 37.86
CA CYS A 13 -23.08 9.78 37.84
C CYS A 13 -21.96 9.44 38.83
N SER A 14 -22.24 8.67 39.90
CA SER A 14 -21.19 8.13 40.77
C SER A 14 -20.32 7.17 39.96
N THR A 15 -20.93 6.23 39.25
CA THR A 15 -20.24 5.17 38.53
C THR A 15 -19.37 5.69 37.38
N ALA A 16 -19.85 6.68 36.63
CA ALA A 16 -19.09 7.29 35.53
C ALA A 16 -17.89 8.11 36.04
N GLY A 17 -18.06 8.88 37.11
CA GLY A 17 -16.98 9.66 37.74
C GLY A 17 -15.98 8.80 38.51
N ASP A 18 -16.39 7.64 39.02
CA ASP A 18 -15.49 6.64 39.64
C ASP A 18 -14.65 5.93 38.58
N ARG A 19 -15.26 5.51 37.47
CA ARG A 19 -14.53 4.95 36.32
C ARG A 19 -13.55 5.94 35.69
N LEU A 20 -13.92 7.22 35.59
CA LEU A 20 -13.02 8.24 35.08
C LEU A 20 -11.82 8.45 36.01
N LEU A 21 -12.03 8.44 37.33
CA LEU A 21 -10.95 8.55 38.31
C LEU A 21 -10.01 7.33 38.25
N GLU A 22 -10.56 6.11 38.19
CA GLU A 22 -9.79 4.88 38.03
C GLU A 22 -8.96 4.90 36.73
N SER A 23 -9.57 5.37 35.63
CA SER A 23 -8.88 5.54 34.36
C SER A 23 -7.76 6.59 34.42
N VAL A 24 -7.99 7.70 35.13
CA VAL A 24 -6.95 8.71 35.40
C VAL A 24 -5.80 8.09 36.19
N THR A 25 -6.08 7.28 37.20
CA THR A 25 -5.06 6.56 37.97
C THR A 25 -4.25 5.62 37.07
N VAL A 26 -4.89 4.87 36.17
CA VAL A 26 -4.18 3.99 35.22
C VAL A 26 -3.33 4.78 34.22
N VAL A 27 -3.81 5.93 33.73
CA VAL A 27 -3.09 6.76 32.75
C VAL A 27 -1.95 7.58 33.38
N VAL A 28 -2.05 7.93 34.66
CA VAL A 28 -1.00 8.65 35.40
C VAL A 28 0.05 7.70 35.95
N ASN A 29 -0.34 6.52 36.43
CA ASN A 29 0.58 5.53 36.99
C ASN A 29 1.16 4.61 35.90
N ASN A 30 2.41 4.19 36.08
CA ASN A 30 3.11 3.24 35.20
C ASN A 30 3.24 3.69 33.73
N ARG A 31 3.43 5.00 33.49
CA ARG A 31 3.73 5.51 32.16
C ARG A 31 5.06 4.95 31.66
N VAL A 32 5.05 4.44 30.44
CA VAL A 32 6.28 4.08 29.74
C VAL A 32 6.88 5.36 29.16
N ILE A 33 8.14 5.61 29.51
CA ILE A 33 8.92 6.71 28.94
C ILE A 33 9.75 6.15 27.79
N MET A 34 10.14 7.01 26.85
CA MET A 34 11.09 6.65 25.81
C MET A 34 12.37 6.06 26.44
N PRO A 35 12.88 4.92 25.95
CA PRO A 35 14.15 4.35 26.40
C PRO A 35 15.29 5.38 26.34
N PHE A 36 16.14 5.43 27.36
CA PHE A 36 17.29 6.35 27.43
C PHE A 36 18.32 6.07 26.32
N SER A 37 18.41 4.81 25.90
CA SER A 37 19.22 4.39 24.75
C SER A 37 18.69 4.90 23.41
N SER A 38 17.44 5.39 23.32
CA SER A 38 16.84 5.84 22.06
C SER A 38 17.57 7.03 21.43
N GLU A 39 18.07 7.98 22.22
CA GLU A 39 18.80 9.13 21.67
C GLU A 39 20.15 8.70 21.09
N LYS A 40 20.88 7.85 21.82
CA LYS A 40 22.14 7.26 21.35
C LYS A 40 21.93 6.41 20.11
N LEU A 41 20.80 5.70 20.03
CA LEU A 41 20.42 4.87 18.90
C LEU A 41 20.23 5.72 17.64
N GLU A 42 19.52 6.85 17.72
CA GLU A 42 19.35 7.76 16.58
C GLU A 42 20.69 8.34 16.11
N VAL A 43 21.54 8.78 17.03
CA VAL A 43 22.88 9.30 16.70
C VAL A 43 23.75 8.24 16.01
N ALA A 44 23.73 7.00 16.51
CA ALA A 44 24.48 5.90 15.90
C ALA A 44 23.95 5.57 14.49
N TRP A 45 22.63 5.56 14.32
CA TRP A 45 21.99 5.37 13.00
C TRP A 45 22.33 6.49 12.03
N ASP A 46 22.32 7.74 12.46
CA ASP A 46 22.68 8.89 11.62
C ASP A 46 24.14 8.82 11.17
N SER A 47 25.06 8.49 12.09
CA SER A 47 26.46 8.28 11.75
C SER A 47 26.62 7.17 10.71
N TYR A 48 25.95 6.04 10.91
CA TYR A 48 25.98 4.92 9.96
C TYR A 48 25.40 5.30 8.59
N ARG A 49 24.24 5.98 8.55
CA ARG A 49 23.60 6.47 7.31
C ARG A 49 24.49 7.46 6.55
N GLN A 50 25.17 8.36 7.25
CA GLN A 50 26.08 9.33 6.63
C GLN A 50 27.27 8.63 5.96
N ILE A 51 27.83 7.58 6.59
CA ILE A 51 28.92 6.79 6.00
C ILE A 51 28.42 6.00 4.78
N LEU A 52 27.24 5.38 4.85
CA LEU A 52 26.64 4.71 3.69
C LEU A 52 26.42 5.66 2.52
N LYS A 53 26.00 6.90 2.78
CA LYS A 53 25.86 7.92 1.74
C LYS A 53 27.22 8.25 1.09
N LYS A 54 28.26 8.48 1.89
CA LYS A 54 29.63 8.70 1.39
C LYS A 54 30.15 7.52 0.57
N LEU A 55 29.83 6.29 0.96
CA LEU A 55 30.21 5.08 0.20
C LEU A 55 29.51 5.00 -1.16
N ARG A 56 28.25 5.45 -1.26
CA ARG A 56 27.53 5.49 -2.55
C ARG A 56 28.09 6.55 -3.49
N ASP A 57 28.52 7.68 -2.94
CA ASP A 57 29.06 8.82 -3.70
C ASP A 57 30.57 8.67 -3.98
N CYS A 58 31.21 7.58 -3.52
CA CYS A 58 32.65 7.36 -3.64
C CYS A 58 33.06 7.12 -5.10
N GLN A 59 34.11 7.82 -5.56
CA GLN A 59 34.60 7.72 -6.94
C GLN A 59 35.99 7.07 -7.03
N THR A 60 36.75 7.00 -5.94
CA THR A 60 38.15 6.54 -5.95
C THR A 60 38.35 5.28 -5.12
N LYS A 61 39.18 4.35 -5.62
CA LYS A 61 39.47 3.08 -4.93
C LYS A 61 40.19 3.27 -3.59
N GLY A 62 41.02 4.30 -3.45
CA GLY A 62 41.77 4.57 -2.22
C GLY A 62 40.87 5.00 -1.06
N GLU A 63 39.88 5.85 -1.32
CA GLU A 63 38.91 6.29 -0.31
C GLU A 63 37.94 5.16 0.08
N LEU A 64 37.69 4.21 -0.83
CA LEU A 64 36.77 3.09 -0.60
C LEU A 64 37.18 2.21 0.58
N GLU A 65 38.44 1.83 0.68
CA GLU A 65 38.93 0.96 1.77
C GLU A 65 38.77 1.62 3.14
N ASP A 66 39.09 2.91 3.25
CA ASP A 66 38.99 3.66 4.50
C ASP A 66 37.53 3.91 4.90
N LEU A 67 36.66 4.18 3.93
CA LEU A 67 35.22 4.28 4.16
C LEU A 67 34.60 2.93 4.57
N MET A 68 35.06 1.80 4.00
CA MET A 68 34.63 0.46 4.41
C MET A 68 35.03 0.14 5.85
N LYS A 69 36.27 0.47 6.25
CA LYS A 69 36.72 0.36 7.66
C LYS A 69 35.87 1.23 8.58
N SER A 70 35.64 2.48 8.19
CA SER A 70 34.81 3.42 8.94
C SER A 70 33.38 2.90 9.12
N ARG A 71 32.80 2.32 8.06
CA ARG A 71 31.48 1.69 8.10
C ARG A 71 31.45 0.50 9.05
N ASN A 72 32.43 -0.40 8.99
CA ASN A 72 32.50 -1.55 9.90
C ASN A 72 32.58 -1.11 11.35
N GLN A 73 33.36 -0.08 11.64
CA GLN A 73 33.44 0.51 12.97
C GLN A 73 32.09 1.10 13.41
N ALA A 74 31.44 1.90 12.56
CA ALA A 74 30.12 2.47 12.85
C ALA A 74 29.04 1.39 13.01
N CYS A 75 29.09 0.32 12.22
CA CYS A 75 28.20 -0.83 12.35
C CYS A 75 28.38 -1.55 13.70
N SER A 76 29.64 -1.76 14.14
CA SER A 76 29.93 -2.35 15.45
C SER A 76 29.41 -1.50 16.61
N VAL A 77 29.59 -0.18 16.54
CA VAL A 77 29.03 0.77 17.51
C VAL A 77 27.50 0.70 17.51
N LEU A 78 26.88 0.74 16.33
CA LEU A 78 25.43 0.65 16.16
C LEU A 78 24.87 -0.65 16.74
N LEU A 79 25.50 -1.81 16.47
CA LEU A 79 25.09 -3.10 17.02
C LEU A 79 25.16 -3.14 18.54
N THR A 80 26.17 -2.48 19.13
CA THR A 80 26.29 -2.36 20.59
C THR A 80 25.13 -1.54 21.16
N VAL A 81 24.84 -0.37 20.59
CA VAL A 81 23.73 0.49 21.03
C VAL A 81 22.37 -0.18 20.79
N ILE A 82 22.21 -0.94 19.70
CA ILE A 82 21.02 -1.75 19.44
C ILE A 82 20.84 -2.80 20.53
N ASN A 83 21.91 -3.47 20.99
CA ASN A 83 21.80 -4.43 22.08
C ASN A 83 21.30 -3.78 23.37
N ASP A 84 21.86 -2.62 23.72
CA ASP A 84 21.46 -1.86 24.90
C ASP A 84 19.97 -1.46 24.81
N PHE A 85 19.54 -0.97 23.64
CA PHE A 85 18.13 -0.60 23.39
C PHE A 85 17.18 -1.79 23.46
N LEU A 86 17.53 -2.93 22.84
CA LEU A 86 16.69 -4.12 22.87
C LEU A 86 16.54 -4.65 24.29
N LEU A 87 17.63 -4.67 25.08
CA LEU A 87 17.60 -5.08 26.49
C LEU A 87 16.73 -4.14 27.36
N GLU A 88 16.82 -2.83 27.12
CA GLU A 88 15.99 -1.85 27.81
C GLU A 88 14.50 -2.04 27.46
N VAL A 89 14.18 -2.20 26.18
CA VAL A 89 12.81 -2.41 25.71
C VAL A 89 12.22 -3.74 26.17
N ASP A 90 13.01 -4.82 26.18
CA ASP A 90 12.57 -6.14 26.67
C ASP A 90 12.19 -6.11 28.17
N SER A 91 12.69 -5.14 28.94
CA SER A 91 12.34 -4.94 30.36
C SER A 91 11.05 -4.12 30.57
N LEU A 92 10.50 -3.52 29.52
CA LEU A 92 9.31 -2.67 29.58
C LEU A 92 8.03 -3.47 29.27
N PRO A 93 6.93 -3.29 30.01
CA PRO A 93 5.66 -3.98 29.78
C PRO A 93 4.87 -3.35 28.62
N ILE A 94 5.48 -3.19 27.44
CA ILE A 94 4.90 -2.46 26.30
C ILE A 94 3.59 -3.08 25.82
N SER A 95 3.57 -4.41 25.64
CA SER A 95 2.38 -5.12 25.14
C SER A 95 1.23 -5.08 26.15
N GLU A 96 1.53 -5.36 27.43
CA GLU A 96 0.56 -5.33 28.53
C GLU A 96 0.00 -3.91 28.73
N ARG A 97 0.86 -2.88 28.63
CA ARG A 97 0.46 -1.48 28.73
C ARG A 97 -0.43 -1.07 27.56
N LEU A 98 -0.10 -1.47 26.33
CA LEU A 98 -0.89 -1.16 25.15
C LEU A 98 -2.30 -1.78 25.23
N GLU A 99 -2.40 -3.01 25.73
CA GLU A 99 -3.67 -3.70 25.96
C GLU A 99 -4.50 -2.99 27.05
N SER A 100 -3.87 -2.67 28.19
CA SER A 100 -4.50 -1.92 29.29
C SER A 100 -5.05 -0.56 28.81
N LEU A 101 -4.27 0.18 28.02
CA LEU A 101 -4.70 1.49 27.47
C LEU A 101 -5.86 1.35 26.48
N LYS A 102 -5.89 0.27 25.67
CA LYS A 102 -7.00 -0.01 24.75
C LYS A 102 -8.28 -0.39 25.50
N GLU A 103 -8.17 -1.18 26.56
CA GLU A 103 -9.30 -1.54 27.42
C GLU A 103 -9.89 -0.30 28.09
N VAL A 104 -9.04 0.53 28.73
CA VAL A 104 -9.46 1.80 29.36
C VAL A 104 -10.08 2.74 28.34
N SER A 105 -9.50 2.89 27.15
CA SER A 105 -10.08 3.73 26.08
C SER A 105 -11.44 3.24 25.63
N SER A 106 -11.61 1.92 25.47
CA SER A 106 -12.87 1.31 25.03
C SER A 106 -13.96 1.44 26.09
N SER A 107 -13.60 1.21 27.36
CA SER A 107 -14.48 1.37 28.52
C SER A 107 -14.95 2.81 28.68
N LEU A 108 -14.03 3.79 28.58
CA LEU A 108 -14.37 5.20 28.66
C LEU A 108 -15.24 5.66 27.48
N LYS A 109 -14.91 5.27 26.24
CA LYS A 109 -15.73 5.62 25.08
C LYS A 109 -17.15 5.08 25.23
N ALA A 110 -17.33 3.84 25.69
CA ALA A 110 -18.67 3.27 25.90
C ALA A 110 -19.53 4.07 26.90
N VAL A 111 -18.93 4.74 27.88
CA VAL A 111 -19.63 5.54 28.89
C VAL A 111 -19.93 6.97 28.43
N PHE A 112 -19.03 7.59 27.66
CA PHE A 112 -19.11 9.02 27.31
C PHE A 112 -19.56 9.32 25.87
N THR A 113 -19.66 8.34 24.97
CA THR A 113 -20.05 8.57 23.55
C THR A 113 -21.56 8.58 23.28
N ALA A 114 -22.41 8.48 24.30
CA ALA A 114 -23.85 8.47 24.10
C ALA A 114 -24.44 9.86 23.75
N ASP A 115 -23.75 10.99 24.03
CA ASP A 115 -24.40 12.32 23.98
C ASP A 115 -23.57 13.54 23.48
N SER A 116 -22.34 13.39 22.96
CA SER A 116 -21.54 14.59 22.59
C SER A 116 -21.13 14.63 21.11
N ASN A 117 -21.86 15.46 20.35
CA ASN A 117 -21.47 16.04 19.05
C ASN A 117 -20.70 17.37 19.22
N ASP A 118 -20.10 17.64 20.39
CA ASP A 118 -19.44 18.92 20.64
C ASP A 118 -18.01 18.95 20.09
N GLU A 119 -17.75 20.02 19.32
CA GLU A 119 -16.47 20.36 18.74
C GLU A 119 -15.37 20.50 19.80
N VAL A 120 -14.16 20.12 19.40
CA VAL A 120 -12.93 20.14 20.21
C VAL A 120 -12.56 21.58 20.58
N SER A 121 -13.02 22.07 21.74
CA SER A 121 -12.47 23.28 22.36
C SER A 121 -11.14 22.97 23.05
N GLU A 122 -10.22 23.94 23.08
CA GLU A 122 -8.94 23.84 23.79
C GLU A 122 -9.11 23.28 25.21
N VAL A 123 -8.52 22.10 25.44
CA VAL A 123 -8.63 21.39 26.73
C VAL A 123 -7.62 21.99 27.71
N GLU A 124 -8.12 22.72 28.71
CA GLU A 124 -7.32 23.35 29.77
C GLU A 124 -6.37 22.35 30.46
N ASP A 125 -5.12 22.75 30.74
CA ASP A 125 -4.11 21.89 31.36
C ASP A 125 -4.43 21.50 32.81
N GLN A 126 -5.22 22.31 33.51
CA GLN A 126 -5.69 22.05 34.88
C GLN A 126 -6.96 21.18 34.94
N ALA A 127 -7.40 20.58 33.83
CA ALA A 127 -8.66 19.81 33.78
C ALA A 127 -8.71 18.64 34.78
N PHE A 128 -7.57 18.00 35.08
CA PHE A 128 -7.50 16.93 36.09
C PHE A 128 -7.63 17.44 37.52
N GLU A 129 -6.95 18.52 37.86
CA GLU A 129 -7.02 19.15 39.19
C GLU A 129 -8.44 19.66 39.45
N LYS A 130 -9.03 20.38 38.48
CA LYS A 130 -10.41 20.86 38.54
C LYS A 130 -11.43 19.71 38.66
N PHE A 131 -11.19 18.56 38.01
CA PHE A 131 -12.03 17.38 38.15
C PHE A 131 -11.93 16.74 39.54
N CYS A 132 -10.71 16.58 40.06
CA CYS A 132 -10.48 16.02 41.38
C CYS A 132 -11.05 16.93 42.49
N GLU A 133 -10.85 18.24 42.39
CA GLU A 133 -11.43 19.24 43.29
C GLU A 133 -12.96 19.22 43.24
N TRP A 134 -13.54 19.25 42.04
CA TRP A 134 -14.98 19.14 41.86
C TRP A 134 -15.55 17.86 42.45
N LYS A 135 -14.90 16.70 42.25
CA LYS A 135 -15.36 15.42 42.77
C LYS A 135 -15.33 15.39 44.30
N ASN A 136 -14.26 15.90 44.91
CA ASN A 136 -14.14 16.00 46.36
C ASN A 136 -15.21 16.95 46.96
N GLN A 137 -15.40 18.11 46.33
CA GLN A 137 -16.42 19.08 46.73
C GLN A 137 -17.83 18.52 46.55
N LYS A 138 -18.10 17.80 45.45
CA LYS A 138 -19.36 17.10 45.21
C LYS A 138 -19.63 16.01 46.24
N HIS A 139 -18.64 15.21 46.63
CA HIS A 139 -18.81 14.20 47.67
C HIS A 139 -19.12 14.81 49.04
N GLN A 140 -18.46 15.92 49.40
CA GLN A 140 -18.73 16.64 50.64
C GLN A 140 -20.13 17.28 50.63
N ASN A 141 -20.47 17.99 49.55
CA ASN A 141 -21.78 18.62 49.39
C ASN A 141 -22.91 17.59 49.36
N SER A 142 -22.73 16.46 48.66
CA SER A 142 -23.75 15.39 48.61
C SER A 142 -23.99 14.77 49.99
N ARG A 143 -22.95 14.61 50.83
CA ARG A 143 -23.12 14.13 52.21
C ARG A 143 -23.83 15.14 53.09
N SER A 144 -23.52 16.43 52.94
CA SER A 144 -24.20 17.52 53.67
C SER A 144 -25.68 17.59 53.30
N VAL A 145 -25.98 17.63 52.00
CA VAL A 145 -27.35 17.71 51.48
C VAL A 145 -28.14 16.45 51.85
N GLN A 146 -27.56 15.25 51.75
CA GLN A 146 -28.22 14.02 52.21
C GLN A 146 -28.52 14.04 53.71
N HIS A 147 -27.60 14.55 54.53
CA HIS A 147 -27.81 14.68 55.98
C HIS A 147 -28.94 15.67 56.29
N GLU A 148 -28.99 16.81 55.61
CA GLU A 148 -30.03 17.82 55.76
C GLU A 148 -31.40 17.30 55.31
N THR A 149 -31.46 16.57 54.17
CA THR A 149 -32.69 15.91 53.72
C THR A 149 -33.15 14.83 54.69
N ASP A 150 -32.24 14.01 55.23
CA ASP A 150 -32.57 12.97 56.19
C ASP A 150 -33.10 13.56 57.51
N MET A 151 -32.52 14.67 57.97
CA MET A 151 -33.01 15.43 59.11
C MET A 151 -34.39 16.05 58.86
N ALA A 152 -34.62 16.64 57.68
CA ALA A 152 -35.91 17.25 57.33
C ALA A 152 -37.02 16.20 57.15
N LEU A 153 -36.71 15.07 56.50
CA LEU A 153 -37.65 13.95 56.35
C LEU A 153 -37.90 13.22 57.69
N GLY A 154 -36.90 13.15 58.57
CA GLY A 154 -37.05 12.66 59.93
C GLY A 154 -38.02 13.52 60.74
N ALA A 155 -37.84 14.85 60.70
CA ALA A 155 -38.76 15.79 61.35
C ALA A 155 -40.20 15.69 60.80
N LEU A 156 -40.35 15.51 59.48
CA LEU A 156 -41.65 15.27 58.84
C LEU A 156 -42.28 13.94 59.31
N SER A 157 -41.48 12.88 59.42
CA SER A 157 -41.93 11.57 59.88
C SER A 157 -42.35 11.59 61.35
N ASP A 158 -41.58 12.27 62.20
CA ASP A 158 -41.89 12.45 63.62
C ASP A 158 -43.17 13.27 63.80
N TRP A 159 -43.34 14.33 62.99
CA TRP A 159 -44.58 15.09 62.95
C TRP A 159 -45.78 14.23 62.52
N ALA A 160 -45.63 13.43 61.46
CA ALA A 160 -46.68 12.53 60.98
C ALA A 160 -47.03 11.45 62.01
N ALA A 161 -46.04 10.90 62.71
CA ALA A 161 -46.22 9.92 63.78
C ALA A 161 -46.93 10.53 65.00
N ASN A 162 -46.59 11.76 65.38
CA ASN A 162 -47.24 12.49 66.46
C ASN A 162 -48.68 12.87 66.11
N THR A 163 -48.93 13.26 64.85
CA THR A 163 -50.28 13.51 64.33
C THR A 163 -51.12 12.23 64.34
N SER A 164 -50.57 11.11 63.86
CA SER A 164 -51.24 9.80 63.91
C SER A 164 -51.56 9.36 65.35
N LYS A 165 -50.64 9.59 66.30
CA LYS A 165 -50.88 9.33 67.73
C LYS A 165 -51.98 10.22 68.31
N PHE A 166 -52.06 11.49 67.92
CA PHE A 166 -53.12 12.41 68.34
C PHE A 166 -54.51 11.97 67.86
N PHE A 167 -54.62 11.44 66.64
CA PHE A 167 -55.89 10.93 66.09
C PHE A 167 -56.17 9.46 66.45
N SER A 168 -55.29 8.77 67.16
CA SER A 168 -55.48 7.37 67.57
C SER A 168 -56.41 7.27 68.78
N LEU A 169 -57.62 6.75 68.55
CA LEU A 169 -58.69 6.62 69.55
C LEU A 169 -58.42 5.58 70.66
N THR A 170 -57.24 4.96 70.69
CA THR A 170 -56.89 3.85 71.61
C THR A 170 -55.76 4.17 72.59
N GLY A 171 -55.19 5.38 72.59
CA GLY A 171 -54.11 5.77 73.50
C GLY A 171 -54.35 7.09 74.23
N LYS A 172 -54.07 7.15 75.55
CA LYS A 172 -53.90 8.43 76.26
C LYS A 172 -52.62 9.09 75.74
N ALA A 173 -52.74 10.04 74.83
CA ALA A 173 -51.60 10.80 74.33
C ALA A 173 -51.68 12.26 74.80
N ASP A 174 -50.68 12.68 75.59
CA ASP A 174 -50.43 14.08 76.00
C ASP A 174 -49.79 14.86 74.84
N VAL A 175 -50.48 14.97 73.70
CA VAL A 175 -50.03 15.82 72.58
C VAL A 175 -51.04 16.96 72.41
N THR A 176 -50.60 18.20 72.63
CA THR A 176 -51.44 19.39 72.54
C THR A 176 -51.63 19.83 71.09
N LEU A 177 -52.79 20.42 70.77
CA LEU A 177 -53.12 20.91 69.42
C LEU A 177 -52.11 21.96 68.92
N GLU A 178 -51.60 22.80 69.83
CA GLU A 178 -50.55 23.80 69.57
C GLU A 178 -49.24 23.15 69.11
N ALA A 179 -48.86 22.01 69.70
CA ALA A 179 -47.63 21.30 69.33
C ALA A 179 -47.68 20.68 67.92
N ILE A 180 -48.87 20.44 67.37
CA ILE A 180 -49.06 19.87 66.03
C ILE A 180 -49.21 20.99 64.99
N ALA A 181 -49.93 22.07 65.31
CA ALA A 181 -50.30 23.10 64.35
C ALA A 181 -49.20 24.16 64.09
N GLU A 182 -48.38 24.48 65.09
CA GLU A 182 -47.54 25.70 65.04
C GLU A 182 -46.23 25.57 64.23
N LYS A 183 -45.98 24.44 63.55
CA LYS A 183 -44.69 24.20 62.83
C LYS A 183 -44.80 23.39 61.53
N VAL A 184 -46.01 23.04 61.08
CA VAL A 184 -46.18 22.14 59.93
C VAL A 184 -45.67 22.76 58.64
N ASP A 185 -46.01 24.03 58.40
CA ASP A 185 -45.62 24.73 57.19
C ASP A 185 -44.10 24.88 57.10
N ASP A 186 -43.42 25.12 58.22
CA ASP A 186 -41.97 25.21 58.28
C ASP A 186 -41.30 23.85 58.03
N ILE A 187 -41.82 22.76 58.61
CA ILE A 187 -41.30 21.40 58.40
C ILE A 187 -41.52 20.96 56.94
N LEU A 188 -42.69 21.25 56.37
CA LEU A 188 -43.01 20.93 54.97
C LEU A 188 -42.12 21.73 54.02
N ARG A 189 -41.95 23.04 54.25
CA ARG A 189 -41.12 23.91 53.42
C ARG A 189 -39.64 23.52 53.50
N GLN A 190 -39.16 23.14 54.69
CA GLN A 190 -37.79 22.64 54.87
C GLN A 190 -37.60 21.30 54.16
N ALA A 191 -38.54 20.36 54.29
CA ALA A 191 -38.48 19.07 53.61
C ALA A 191 -38.55 19.24 52.07
N GLU A 192 -39.40 20.13 51.56
CA GLU A 192 -39.48 20.46 50.14
C GLU A 192 -38.16 21.07 49.65
N SER A 193 -37.62 22.07 50.35
CA SER A 193 -36.37 22.73 49.97
C SER A 193 -35.18 21.77 49.96
N SER A 194 -35.00 20.96 51.01
CA SER A 194 -33.88 20.00 51.10
C SER A 194 -34.02 18.89 50.04
N VAL A 195 -35.23 18.40 49.78
CA VAL A 195 -35.47 17.44 48.69
C VAL A 195 -35.21 18.08 47.33
N CYS A 196 -35.67 19.30 47.08
CA CYS A 196 -35.41 20.02 45.84
C CYS A 196 -33.91 20.28 45.63
N GLU A 197 -33.16 20.58 46.69
CA GLU A 197 -31.70 20.76 46.63
C GLU A 197 -30.96 19.45 46.34
N GLU A 198 -31.38 18.33 46.94
CA GLU A 198 -30.83 17.00 46.63
C GLU A 198 -31.12 16.57 45.17
N LEU A 199 -32.27 16.99 44.63
CA LEU A 199 -32.66 16.74 43.24
C LEU A 199 -31.96 17.66 42.23
N ASN A 200 -31.57 18.88 42.64
CA ASN A 200 -30.98 19.92 41.79
C ASN A 200 -29.45 19.94 41.74
N ILE A 201 -28.75 18.90 42.20
CA ILE A 201 -27.28 18.80 42.06
C ILE A 201 -26.94 18.72 40.56
N ASN A 202 -26.77 19.89 39.97
CA ASN A 202 -26.54 20.12 38.55
C ASN A 202 -25.23 19.42 38.18
N LEU A 203 -25.31 18.41 37.29
CA LEU A 203 -24.14 17.73 36.76
C LEU A 203 -23.34 18.74 35.95
N SER A 204 -22.15 19.11 36.40
CA SER A 204 -21.17 19.78 35.55
C SER A 204 -20.57 18.76 34.56
N MET A 205 -21.41 18.26 33.66
CA MET A 205 -21.06 17.39 32.52
C MET A 205 -19.86 17.95 31.75
N LYS A 206 -19.71 19.28 31.71
CA LYS A 206 -18.57 19.98 31.10
C LYS A 206 -17.21 19.65 31.76
N ILE A 207 -17.14 19.55 33.09
CA ILE A 207 -15.89 19.21 33.80
C ILE A 207 -15.51 17.75 33.55
N MET A 208 -16.50 16.84 33.58
CA MET A 208 -16.28 15.42 33.27
C MET A 208 -15.90 15.21 31.80
N SER A 209 -16.55 15.92 30.88
CA SER A 209 -16.22 15.89 29.45
C SER A 209 -14.80 16.39 29.19
N ASN A 210 -14.39 17.52 29.78
CA ASN A 210 -13.02 18.03 29.63
C ASN A 210 -11.97 17.05 30.18
N ALA A 211 -12.21 16.46 31.35
CA ALA A 211 -11.34 15.44 31.92
C ALA A 211 -11.29 14.18 31.05
N PHE A 212 -12.42 13.69 30.55
CA PHE A 212 -12.49 12.58 29.59
C PHE A 212 -11.67 12.84 28.33
N HIS A 213 -11.85 13.99 27.69
CA HIS A 213 -11.09 14.35 26.48
C HIS A 213 -9.58 14.41 26.76
N LYS A 214 -9.17 14.94 27.93
CA LYS A 214 -7.77 14.95 28.35
C LYS A 214 -7.22 13.53 28.55
N VAL A 215 -7.98 12.62 29.18
CA VAL A 215 -7.60 11.21 29.34
C VAL A 215 -7.41 10.54 27.98
N ILE A 216 -8.37 10.69 27.07
CA ILE A 216 -8.30 10.11 25.72
C ILE A 216 -7.10 10.67 24.94
N GLN A 217 -6.83 11.97 25.04
CA GLN A 217 -5.66 12.60 24.42
C GLN A 217 -4.35 12.04 24.98
N HIS A 218 -4.24 11.83 26.29
CA HIS A 218 -3.06 11.20 26.90
C HIS A 218 -2.89 9.75 26.46
N ILE A 219 -3.98 8.97 26.43
CA ILE A 219 -3.96 7.58 25.94
C ILE A 219 -3.48 7.54 24.49
N GLN A 220 -4.00 8.42 23.62
CA GLN A 220 -3.58 8.47 22.21
C GLN A 220 -2.10 8.82 22.08
N LYS A 221 -1.60 9.81 22.83
CA LYS A 221 -0.17 10.17 22.82
C LYS A 221 0.72 9.03 23.29
N GLU A 222 0.34 8.34 24.37
CA GLU A 222 1.09 7.18 24.88
C GLU A 222 1.04 6.00 23.91
N GLN A 223 -0.11 5.72 23.28
CA GLN A 223 -0.24 4.68 22.26
C GLN A 223 0.67 4.95 21.06
N LEU A 224 0.74 6.18 20.57
CA LEU A 224 1.65 6.56 19.48
C LEU A 224 3.12 6.33 19.87
N LEU A 225 3.51 6.70 21.10
CA LEU A 225 4.85 6.46 21.62
C LEU A 225 5.17 4.95 21.70
N LEU A 226 4.25 4.14 22.24
CA LEU A 226 4.42 2.69 22.33
C LEU A 226 4.52 2.04 20.95
N CYS A 227 3.72 2.48 19.99
CA CYS A 227 3.80 2.06 18.60
C CYS A 227 5.17 2.38 17.99
N ASP A 228 5.68 3.61 18.18
CA ASP A 228 7.01 4.02 17.72
C ASP A 228 8.13 3.12 18.31
N ILE A 229 8.09 2.87 19.63
CA ILE A 229 9.05 1.97 20.27
C ILE A 229 8.97 0.55 19.70
N GLN A 230 7.76 0.03 19.43
CA GLN A 230 7.58 -1.29 18.82
C GLN A 230 8.13 -1.36 17.39
N GLU A 231 7.93 -0.31 16.58
CA GLU A 231 8.48 -0.24 15.22
C GLU A 231 10.00 -0.16 15.23
N LYS A 232 10.58 0.67 16.10
CA LYS A 232 12.02 0.74 16.31
C LYS A 232 12.58 -0.60 16.77
N TYR A 233 11.93 -1.26 17.74
CA TYR A 233 12.34 -2.59 18.20
C TYR A 233 12.39 -3.61 17.05
N LYS A 234 11.32 -3.69 16.24
CA LYS A 234 11.25 -4.61 15.09
C LYS A 234 12.36 -4.31 14.07
N THR A 235 12.54 -3.05 13.72
CA THR A 235 13.54 -2.61 12.73
C THR A 235 14.96 -2.93 13.19
N ASN A 236 15.30 -2.60 14.43
CA ASN A 236 16.63 -2.85 14.99
C ASN A 236 16.91 -4.34 15.22
N LYS A 237 15.90 -5.12 15.63
CA LYS A 237 16.00 -6.57 15.73
C LYS A 237 16.27 -7.23 14.37
N LYS A 238 15.57 -6.79 13.33
CA LYS A 238 15.78 -7.25 11.95
C LYS A 238 17.20 -6.91 11.47
N PHE A 239 17.63 -5.66 11.62
CA PHE A 239 18.98 -5.24 11.22
C PHE A 239 20.07 -6.02 11.96
N LYS A 240 19.90 -6.24 13.27
CA LYS A 240 20.83 -7.07 14.06
C LYS A 240 20.94 -8.48 13.49
N GLN A 241 19.83 -9.13 13.16
CA GLN A 241 19.83 -10.48 12.56
C GLN A 241 20.54 -10.51 11.20
N GLU A 242 20.29 -9.52 10.34
CA GLU A 242 20.96 -9.40 9.04
C GLU A 242 22.48 -9.24 9.21
N MET A 243 22.93 -8.39 10.13
CA MET A 243 24.37 -8.14 10.35
C MET A 243 25.09 -9.30 11.04
N LEU A 244 24.38 -10.11 11.84
CA LEU A 244 24.92 -11.33 12.45
C LEU A 244 25.43 -12.32 11.39
N GLN A 245 24.75 -12.42 10.25
CA GLN A 245 25.18 -13.27 9.13
C GLN A 245 26.52 -12.83 8.52
N TRP A 246 26.83 -11.53 8.61
CA TRP A 246 28.02 -10.91 8.02
C TRP A 246 29.11 -10.58 9.04
N GLN A 247 28.98 -11.05 10.29
CA GLN A 247 29.93 -10.71 11.37
C GLN A 247 31.37 -11.19 11.07
N ASN A 248 31.51 -12.30 10.35
CA ASN A 248 32.80 -12.92 10.00
C ASN A 248 33.03 -13.05 8.49
N SER A 249 32.12 -12.53 7.66
CA SER A 249 32.23 -12.64 6.21
C SER A 249 31.70 -11.39 5.53
N THR A 250 32.35 -10.97 4.45
CA THR A 250 31.82 -9.95 3.56
C THR A 250 31.09 -10.61 2.41
N PRO A 251 29.95 -10.04 1.96
CA PRO A 251 29.31 -10.53 0.75
C PRO A 251 30.28 -10.41 -0.43
N LYS A 252 30.29 -11.45 -1.27
CA LYS A 252 31.13 -11.52 -2.47
C LYS A 252 30.26 -11.83 -3.68
N ALA A 253 30.65 -11.33 -4.84
CA ALA A 253 29.99 -11.63 -6.11
C ALA A 253 30.52 -12.91 -6.79
N ASP A 254 31.31 -13.74 -6.09
CA ASP A 254 32.00 -14.91 -6.65
C ASP A 254 31.02 -15.90 -7.31
N GLU A 255 29.86 -16.14 -6.70
CA GLU A 255 28.83 -17.04 -7.27
C GLU A 255 28.24 -16.46 -8.56
N LEU A 256 27.91 -15.16 -8.59
CA LEU A 256 27.44 -14.49 -9.79
C LEU A 256 28.48 -14.58 -10.94
N LEU A 257 29.75 -14.39 -10.63
CA LEU A 257 30.83 -14.53 -11.62
C LEU A 257 31.00 -15.98 -12.09
N SER A 258 30.77 -16.95 -11.21
CA SER A 258 30.75 -18.38 -11.55
C SER A 258 29.58 -18.71 -12.49
N ILE A 259 28.37 -18.23 -12.18
CA ILE A 259 27.18 -18.35 -13.02
C ILE A 259 27.45 -17.74 -14.41
N LYS A 260 27.98 -16.51 -14.49
CA LYS A 260 28.33 -15.85 -15.77
C LYS A 260 29.31 -16.68 -16.60
N LYS A 261 30.30 -17.35 -15.98
CA LYS A 261 31.22 -18.26 -16.68
C LYS A 261 30.49 -19.48 -17.23
N ARG A 262 29.56 -20.08 -16.47
CA ARG A 262 28.73 -21.21 -16.92
C ARG A 262 27.82 -20.82 -18.08
N ILE A 263 27.15 -19.66 -18.00
CA ILE A 263 26.35 -19.07 -19.08
C ILE A 263 27.20 -18.91 -20.35
N LYS A 264 28.40 -18.34 -20.24
CA LYS A 264 29.31 -18.16 -21.39
C LYS A 264 29.68 -19.49 -22.04
N SER A 265 29.96 -20.52 -21.23
CA SER A 265 30.27 -21.87 -21.72
C SER A 265 29.08 -22.50 -22.45
N LEU A 266 27.90 -22.50 -21.83
CA LEU A 266 26.67 -23.05 -22.42
C LEU A 266 26.28 -22.32 -23.70
N ARG A 267 26.43 -21.00 -23.75
CA ARG A 267 26.17 -20.20 -24.96
C ARG A 267 27.11 -20.57 -26.10
N SER A 268 28.39 -20.81 -25.79
CA SER A 268 29.34 -21.30 -26.80
C SER A 268 28.94 -22.68 -27.31
N GLN A 269 28.56 -23.61 -26.41
CA GLN A 269 28.11 -24.95 -26.79
C GLN A 269 26.85 -24.90 -27.67
N LEU A 270 25.88 -24.05 -27.31
CA LEU A 270 24.65 -23.86 -28.08
C LEU A 270 24.95 -23.36 -29.49
N ARG A 271 25.83 -22.37 -29.64
CA ARG A 271 26.24 -21.84 -30.95
C ARG A 271 26.87 -22.92 -31.83
N TRP A 272 27.76 -23.75 -31.28
CA TRP A 272 28.36 -24.86 -32.03
C TRP A 272 27.32 -25.89 -32.47
N LYS A 273 26.41 -26.29 -31.58
CA LYS A 273 25.36 -27.25 -31.90
C LYS A 273 24.39 -26.75 -32.98
N LEU A 274 24.04 -25.45 -32.97
CA LEU A 274 23.21 -24.83 -34.01
C LEU A 274 23.91 -24.85 -35.38
N VAL A 275 25.24 -24.63 -35.41
CA VAL A 275 26.01 -24.73 -36.66
C VAL A 275 26.05 -26.17 -37.17
N GLU A 276 26.28 -27.15 -36.28
CA GLU A 276 26.26 -28.58 -36.66
C GLU A 276 24.90 -28.99 -37.25
N GLU A 277 23.80 -28.57 -36.63
CA GLU A 277 22.46 -28.82 -37.14
C GLU A 277 22.24 -28.18 -38.52
N GLY A 278 22.61 -26.91 -38.70
CA GLY A 278 22.55 -26.26 -40.02
C GLY A 278 23.36 -27.00 -41.10
N CYS A 279 24.55 -27.49 -40.77
CA CYS A 279 25.35 -28.30 -41.70
C CYS A 279 24.68 -29.63 -42.06
N LEU A 280 23.96 -30.27 -41.13
CA LEU A 280 23.21 -31.51 -41.39
C LEU A 280 21.96 -31.25 -42.24
N GLU A 281 21.30 -30.11 -42.06
CA GLU A 281 20.12 -29.71 -42.86
C GLU A 281 20.48 -29.32 -44.30
N GLU A 282 21.70 -28.82 -44.53
CA GLU A 282 22.20 -28.45 -45.86
C GLU A 282 22.88 -29.61 -46.62
N ALA A 283 23.01 -30.80 -46.02
CA ALA A 283 23.66 -31.95 -46.64
C ALA A 283 22.83 -32.56 -47.79
N ASP A 284 23.51 -33.11 -48.80
CA ASP A 284 22.86 -33.74 -49.96
C ASP A 284 22.00 -34.98 -49.58
N GLU A 285 22.40 -35.70 -48.51
CA GLU A 285 21.63 -36.80 -47.90
C GLU A 285 21.19 -36.41 -46.49
N LEU A 286 19.87 -36.28 -46.29
CA LEU A 286 19.28 -35.90 -45.01
C LEU A 286 19.15 -37.11 -44.06
N ASP A 287 19.96 -37.14 -43.00
CA ASP A 287 19.80 -38.07 -41.87
C ASP A 287 18.82 -37.49 -40.83
N LEU A 288 17.52 -37.73 -41.06
CA LEU A 288 16.47 -37.26 -40.15
C LEU A 288 16.64 -37.70 -38.69
N PRO A 289 16.98 -38.98 -38.38
CA PRO A 289 17.30 -39.39 -37.01
C PRO A 289 18.42 -38.57 -36.36
N GLU A 290 19.51 -38.29 -37.08
CA GLU A 290 20.62 -37.50 -36.55
C GLU A 290 20.22 -36.03 -36.32
N ILE A 291 19.49 -35.42 -37.26
CA ILE A 291 18.95 -34.06 -37.13
C ILE A 291 18.03 -33.95 -35.90
N LEU A 292 17.11 -34.91 -35.71
CA LEU A 292 16.21 -34.92 -34.55
C LEU A 292 16.96 -35.01 -33.23
N LYS A 293 17.96 -35.91 -33.16
CA LYS A 293 18.83 -36.02 -31.98
C LYS A 293 19.56 -34.72 -31.69
N LYS A 294 20.07 -34.04 -32.72
CA LYS A 294 20.72 -32.73 -32.57
C LYS A 294 19.75 -31.65 -32.10
N LYS A 295 18.52 -31.62 -32.60
CA LYS A 295 17.46 -30.72 -32.13
C LYS A 295 17.13 -30.95 -30.65
N GLU A 296 17.08 -32.20 -30.20
CA GLU A 296 16.92 -32.52 -28.77
C GLU A 296 18.11 -32.03 -27.93
N GLU A 297 19.35 -32.30 -28.36
CA GLU A 297 20.57 -31.82 -27.68
C GLU A 297 20.64 -30.28 -27.61
N ILE A 298 20.17 -29.58 -28.65
CA ILE A 298 20.04 -28.12 -28.70
C ILE A 298 19.01 -27.65 -27.67
N ALA A 299 17.83 -28.27 -27.64
CA ALA A 299 16.76 -27.93 -26.71
C ALA A 299 17.18 -28.13 -25.24
N GLU A 300 17.87 -29.22 -24.92
CA GLU A 300 18.44 -29.47 -23.59
C GLU A 300 19.46 -28.40 -23.18
N THR A 301 20.38 -28.07 -24.09
CA THR A 301 21.40 -27.03 -23.85
C THR A 301 20.77 -25.66 -23.64
N ARG A 302 19.74 -25.34 -24.43
CA ARG A 302 18.96 -24.09 -24.32
C ARG A 302 18.23 -24.02 -22.97
N ASN A 303 17.61 -25.10 -22.54
CA ASN A 303 16.94 -25.18 -21.23
C ASN A 303 17.93 -25.01 -20.07
N ALA A 304 19.09 -25.66 -20.12
CA ALA A 304 20.15 -25.48 -19.12
C ALA A 304 20.66 -24.02 -19.08
N LEU A 305 20.81 -23.39 -20.25
CA LEU A 305 21.18 -21.98 -20.35
C LEU A 305 20.13 -21.05 -19.72
N PHE A 306 18.85 -21.27 -19.98
CA PHE A 306 17.77 -20.49 -19.36
C PHE A 306 17.67 -20.69 -17.85
N GLN A 307 18.00 -21.88 -17.33
CA GLN A 307 18.10 -22.14 -15.90
C GLN A 307 19.25 -21.34 -15.27
N GLU A 308 20.43 -21.30 -15.90
CA GLU A 308 21.54 -20.49 -15.39
C GLU A 308 21.26 -18.98 -15.44
N ILE A 309 20.55 -18.49 -16.46
CA ILE A 309 20.09 -17.09 -16.53
C ILE A 309 19.08 -16.78 -15.42
N ARG A 310 18.26 -17.77 -15.02
CA ARG A 310 17.39 -17.62 -13.84
C ARG A 310 18.21 -17.51 -12.56
N HIS A 311 19.19 -18.39 -12.36
CA HIS A 311 20.09 -18.32 -11.20
C HIS A 311 20.86 -17.01 -11.15
N GLU A 312 21.31 -16.49 -12.30
CA GLU A 312 21.93 -15.17 -12.41
C GLU A 312 20.99 -14.07 -11.89
N ARG A 313 19.73 -14.08 -12.30
CA ARG A 313 18.72 -13.12 -11.85
C ARG A 313 18.48 -13.21 -10.33
N GLU A 314 18.35 -14.42 -9.80
CA GLU A 314 18.15 -14.66 -8.36
C GLU A 314 19.34 -14.11 -7.55
N GLU A 315 20.56 -14.27 -8.05
CA GLU A 315 21.76 -13.76 -7.39
C GLU A 315 21.88 -12.22 -7.51
N TYR A 316 21.51 -11.64 -8.66
CA TYR A 316 21.39 -10.19 -8.80
C TYR A 316 20.43 -9.58 -7.79
N ILE A 317 19.25 -10.20 -7.57
CA ILE A 317 18.27 -9.72 -6.59
C ILE A 317 18.90 -9.66 -5.19
N LYS A 318 19.56 -10.73 -4.74
CA LYS A 318 20.24 -10.76 -3.43
C LYS A 318 21.32 -9.69 -3.32
N LEU A 319 22.17 -9.55 -4.33
CA LEU A 319 23.25 -8.55 -4.32
C LEU A 319 22.69 -7.12 -4.34
N CYS A 320 21.63 -6.86 -5.10
CA CYS A 320 20.98 -5.55 -5.13
C CYS A 320 20.32 -5.19 -3.80
N GLU A 321 19.73 -6.15 -3.08
CA GLU A 321 19.22 -5.93 -1.72
C GLU A 321 20.35 -5.52 -0.75
N LEU A 322 21.49 -6.20 -0.82
CA LEU A 322 22.68 -5.87 -0.03
C LEU A 322 23.22 -4.47 -0.37
N VAL A 323 23.27 -4.10 -1.65
CA VAL A 323 23.69 -2.77 -2.13
C VAL A 323 22.76 -1.66 -1.67
N LYS A 324 21.43 -1.86 -1.75
CA LYS A 324 20.43 -0.90 -1.27
C LYS A 324 20.51 -0.73 0.26
N GLY A 325 20.84 -1.80 0.97
CA GLY A 325 21.01 -1.83 2.43
C GLY A 325 22.42 -1.46 2.89
N SER A 326 23.14 -2.47 3.41
CA SER A 326 24.33 -2.29 4.25
C SER A 326 25.68 -2.31 3.49
N PHE A 327 25.68 -2.70 2.21
CA PHE A 327 26.89 -2.95 1.42
C PHE A 327 26.89 -2.24 0.05
N PRO A 328 26.75 -0.90 0.00
CA PRO A 328 26.77 -0.15 -1.27
C PRO A 328 28.12 -0.27 -2.03
N GLU A 329 29.21 -0.62 -1.35
CA GLU A 329 30.54 -0.77 -1.95
C GLU A 329 30.64 -1.93 -2.95
N LEU A 330 29.72 -2.91 -2.92
CA LEU A 330 29.78 -4.08 -3.82
C LEU A 330 29.80 -3.69 -5.29
N VAL A 331 29.14 -2.58 -5.65
CA VAL A 331 29.14 -2.02 -7.01
C VAL A 331 30.53 -1.59 -7.45
N HIS A 332 31.33 -1.05 -6.53
CA HIS A 332 32.69 -0.56 -6.80
C HIS A 332 33.75 -1.67 -6.73
N LEU A 333 33.52 -2.67 -5.87
CA LEU A 333 34.42 -3.83 -5.71
C LEU A 333 34.35 -4.77 -6.91
N TYR A 334 33.17 -4.95 -7.51
CA TYR A 334 32.92 -5.88 -8.60
C TYR A 334 32.30 -5.17 -9.82
N PRO A 335 33.02 -4.27 -10.51
CA PRO A 335 32.51 -3.59 -11.69
C PRO A 335 32.11 -4.57 -12.80
N GLU A 336 32.83 -5.68 -12.95
CA GLU A 336 32.54 -6.77 -13.90
C GLU A 336 31.25 -7.54 -13.58
N ALA A 337 30.72 -7.43 -12.36
CA ALA A 337 29.44 -8.00 -12.01
C ALA A 337 28.27 -7.18 -12.56
N GLU A 338 28.49 -5.92 -12.96
CA GLU A 338 27.47 -5.05 -13.59
C GLU A 338 26.19 -4.87 -12.74
N ILE A 339 26.34 -4.92 -11.41
CA ILE A 339 25.23 -4.79 -10.44
C ILE A 339 24.52 -3.44 -10.61
N ASN A 340 25.26 -2.38 -10.93
CA ASN A 340 24.68 -1.05 -11.13
C ASN A 340 23.73 -1.00 -12.33
N SER A 341 24.06 -1.70 -13.41
CA SER A 341 23.23 -1.74 -14.63
C SER A 341 21.90 -2.45 -14.34
N TYR A 342 21.96 -3.57 -13.61
CA TYR A 342 20.75 -4.26 -13.14
C TYR A 342 19.93 -3.38 -12.19
N LEU A 343 20.57 -2.68 -11.25
CA LEU A 343 19.92 -1.76 -10.31
C LEU A 343 19.23 -0.58 -11.02
N SER A 344 19.91 0.06 -11.96
CA SER A 344 19.43 1.23 -12.71
C SER A 344 18.25 0.89 -13.60
N SER A 345 18.17 -0.37 -14.06
CA SER A 345 17.06 -0.89 -14.86
C SER A 345 15.89 -1.43 -14.03
N GLU A 346 15.90 -1.28 -12.70
CA GLU A 346 14.92 -1.89 -11.78
C GLU A 346 14.83 -3.43 -11.93
N GLY A 347 15.93 -4.08 -12.32
CA GLY A 347 16.00 -5.52 -12.54
C GLY A 347 15.38 -6.02 -13.85
N LEU A 348 15.16 -5.11 -14.80
CA LEU A 348 14.63 -5.42 -16.12
C LEU A 348 15.70 -5.85 -17.14
N LEU A 349 16.91 -5.28 -17.05
CA LEU A 349 17.99 -5.53 -18.02
C LEU A 349 18.64 -6.91 -17.83
N LEU A 350 18.60 -7.73 -18.88
CA LEU A 350 19.12 -9.11 -18.90
C LEU A 350 20.28 -9.23 -19.91
N GLN A 351 21.49 -8.91 -19.46
CA GLN A 351 22.68 -8.82 -20.33
C GLN A 351 23.17 -10.17 -20.88
N SER A 352 22.82 -11.26 -20.20
CA SER A 352 23.16 -12.61 -20.64
C SER A 352 22.29 -13.11 -21.79
N LEU A 353 21.14 -12.48 -22.04
CA LEU A 353 20.27 -12.79 -23.16
C LEU A 353 20.76 -12.16 -24.46
N ASP A 354 20.44 -12.84 -25.56
CA ASP A 354 20.75 -12.46 -26.92
C ASP A 354 19.75 -13.18 -27.83
N ARG A 355 19.50 -12.65 -29.04
CA ARG A 355 18.43 -13.14 -29.92
C ARG A 355 18.70 -14.55 -30.43
N ASP A 356 19.97 -14.90 -30.64
CA ASP A 356 20.44 -16.21 -31.14
C ASP A 356 20.12 -17.38 -30.20
N ILE A 357 19.79 -17.11 -28.93
CA ILE A 357 19.51 -18.15 -27.93
C ILE A 357 18.08 -18.71 -28.08
N PHE A 358 17.16 -17.93 -28.63
CA PHE A 358 15.74 -18.26 -28.69
C PHE A 358 15.37 -19.06 -29.93
N ASP A 359 14.42 -19.99 -29.76
CA ASP A 359 13.74 -20.66 -30.86
C ASP A 359 12.57 -19.81 -31.32
N ALA A 360 12.85 -18.99 -32.32
CA ALA A 360 12.10 -17.79 -32.61
C ALA A 360 11.20 -17.97 -33.84
N GLU A 361 9.91 -18.17 -33.64
CA GLU A 361 8.94 -18.22 -34.74
C GLU A 361 8.43 -16.79 -35.09
N PRO A 362 8.57 -16.33 -36.35
CA PRO A 362 8.10 -15.01 -36.75
C PRO A 362 6.57 -14.96 -36.78
N MET A 363 5.98 -13.99 -36.09
CA MET A 363 4.54 -13.75 -36.08
C MET A 363 4.11 -12.89 -37.27
N ARG A 364 3.98 -13.51 -38.45
CA ARG A 364 3.64 -12.80 -39.71
C ARG A 364 2.24 -12.16 -39.68
N GLU A 365 1.29 -12.71 -38.93
CA GLU A 365 -0.13 -12.30 -38.95
C GLU A 365 -0.44 -11.04 -38.12
N LEU A 366 0.42 -10.66 -37.16
CA LEU A 366 0.24 -9.48 -36.29
C LEU A 366 1.29 -8.38 -36.55
N SER A 367 2.24 -8.64 -37.45
CA SER A 367 3.37 -7.76 -37.79
C SER A 367 2.96 -6.70 -38.82
N GLY A 368 2.30 -5.63 -38.36
CA GLY A 368 2.04 -4.47 -39.22
C GLY A 368 3.25 -3.56 -39.41
N ARG A 369 4.17 -3.49 -38.43
CA ARG A 369 5.27 -2.50 -38.41
C ARG A 369 6.59 -2.95 -37.76
N ARG A 370 6.60 -4.02 -36.96
CA ARG A 370 7.78 -4.46 -36.19
C ARG A 370 7.92 -5.97 -36.27
N PRO A 371 9.15 -6.51 -36.41
CA PRO A 371 9.38 -7.94 -36.28
C PRO A 371 8.94 -8.39 -34.87
N LEU A 372 7.86 -9.18 -34.83
CA LEU A 372 7.37 -9.84 -33.64
C LEU A 372 7.77 -11.30 -33.73
N VAL A 373 8.38 -11.80 -32.67
CA VAL A 373 8.83 -13.18 -32.59
C VAL A 373 8.17 -13.82 -31.38
N CYS A 374 7.56 -14.98 -31.57
CA CYS A 374 7.05 -15.81 -30.48
C CYS A 374 8.10 -16.86 -30.16
N THR A 375 8.38 -17.05 -28.87
CA THR A 375 9.29 -18.10 -28.38
C THR A 375 8.78 -18.61 -27.04
N GLU A 376 9.29 -19.75 -26.61
CA GLU A 376 9.12 -20.21 -25.24
C GLU A 376 10.30 -19.74 -24.39
N PHE A 377 10.02 -19.25 -23.18
CA PHE A 377 11.02 -18.90 -22.18
C PHE A 377 10.54 -19.40 -20.82
N GLN A 378 11.32 -20.29 -20.19
CA GLN A 378 11.01 -20.88 -18.87
C GLN A 378 9.62 -21.54 -18.79
N GLY A 379 9.20 -22.26 -19.83
CA GLY A 379 7.89 -22.95 -19.86
C GLY A 379 6.70 -22.05 -20.18
N GLN A 380 6.94 -20.78 -20.55
CA GLN A 380 5.91 -19.80 -20.88
C GLN A 380 6.10 -19.27 -22.31
N LYS A 381 5.00 -19.12 -23.04
CA LYS A 381 5.02 -18.41 -24.32
C LYS A 381 5.23 -16.93 -24.09
N VAL A 382 6.26 -16.38 -24.72
CA VAL A 382 6.63 -14.96 -24.65
C VAL A 382 6.75 -14.38 -26.06
N VAL A 383 6.59 -13.07 -26.15
CA VAL A 383 6.78 -12.31 -27.38
C VAL A 383 8.00 -11.43 -27.21
N LEU A 384 8.93 -11.54 -28.16
CA LEU A 384 10.09 -10.67 -28.31
C LEU A 384 9.77 -9.57 -29.32
N LYS A 385 9.90 -8.33 -28.87
CA LYS A 385 9.67 -7.12 -29.68
C LYS A 385 11.01 -6.48 -29.98
N SER A 386 11.41 -6.47 -31.25
CA SER A 386 12.66 -5.84 -31.68
C SER A 386 12.46 -4.36 -32.04
N TYR A 387 13.38 -3.53 -31.60
CA TYR A 387 13.45 -2.10 -31.88
C TYR A 387 14.82 -1.75 -32.44
N SER A 388 14.88 -0.99 -33.54
CA SER A 388 16.15 -0.42 -33.99
C SER A 388 16.56 0.69 -33.04
N VAL A 389 17.79 0.61 -32.54
CA VAL A 389 18.32 1.54 -31.54
C VAL A 389 19.70 2.03 -31.97
N ASP A 390 19.96 3.30 -31.68
CA ASP A 390 21.30 3.89 -31.61
C ASP A 390 21.66 4.14 -30.15
N GLU A 391 22.90 4.55 -29.86
CA GLU A 391 23.38 4.75 -28.48
C GLU A 391 22.46 5.69 -27.66
N GLU A 392 21.92 6.75 -28.26
CA GLU A 392 21.02 7.69 -27.57
C GLU A 392 19.65 7.03 -27.28
N SER A 393 19.12 6.28 -28.25
CA SER A 393 17.84 5.58 -28.13
C SER A 393 17.91 4.40 -27.17
N GLU A 394 19.06 3.72 -27.03
CA GLU A 394 19.28 2.67 -26.04
C GLU A 394 19.16 3.20 -24.61
N VAL A 395 19.86 4.29 -24.30
CA VAL A 395 19.81 4.92 -22.98
C VAL A 395 18.39 5.37 -22.66
N ARG A 396 17.74 6.07 -23.61
CA ARG A 396 16.34 6.51 -23.47
C ARG A 396 15.38 5.35 -23.24
N MET A 397 15.55 4.27 -24.00
CA MET A 397 14.72 3.08 -23.90
C MET A 397 14.87 2.41 -22.54
N LEU A 398 16.11 2.29 -22.04
CA LEU A 398 16.40 1.74 -20.73
C LEU A 398 15.74 2.56 -19.61
N GLU A 399 15.90 3.90 -19.64
CA GLU A 399 15.30 4.80 -18.66
C GLU A 399 13.76 4.73 -18.66
N GLN A 400 13.14 4.82 -19.84
CA GLN A 400 11.68 4.75 -19.96
C GLN A 400 11.13 3.38 -19.55
N ALA A 401 11.79 2.29 -19.93
CA ALA A 401 11.38 0.94 -19.57
C ALA A 401 11.53 0.67 -18.07
N ALA A 402 12.61 1.17 -17.45
CA ALA A 402 12.80 1.09 -16.00
C ALA A 402 11.72 1.86 -15.23
N GLN A 403 11.39 3.08 -15.67
CA GLN A 403 10.32 3.87 -15.05
C GLN A 403 8.96 3.15 -15.15
N TYR A 404 8.64 2.58 -16.31
CA TYR A 404 7.43 1.78 -16.50
C TYR A 404 7.42 0.51 -15.64
N HIS A 405 8.55 -0.21 -15.56
CA HIS A 405 8.67 -1.43 -14.76
C HIS A 405 8.52 -1.16 -13.25
N ARG A 406 8.96 0.02 -12.77
CA ARG A 406 8.72 0.47 -11.40
C ARG A 406 7.22 0.62 -11.10
N VAL A 407 6.46 1.23 -12.02
CA VAL A 407 5.00 1.36 -11.89
C VAL A 407 4.32 0.00 -11.89
N GLN A 408 4.74 -0.88 -12.81
CA GLN A 408 4.26 -2.26 -12.88
C GLN A 408 4.46 -3.01 -11.55
N SER A 409 5.61 -2.82 -10.90
CA SER A 409 5.93 -3.46 -9.62
C SER A 409 5.04 -2.97 -8.47
N GLN A 410 4.62 -1.70 -8.50
CA GLN A 410 3.72 -1.10 -7.50
C GLN A 410 2.24 -1.45 -7.73
N SER A 411 1.82 -1.63 -8.98
CA SER A 411 0.44 -1.97 -9.35
C SER A 411 0.43 -3.16 -10.32
N PRO A 412 0.65 -4.39 -9.84
CA PRO A 412 0.64 -5.56 -10.69
C PRO A 412 -0.73 -5.74 -11.37
N SER A 413 -0.73 -6.09 -12.66
CA SER A 413 -1.94 -6.37 -13.47
C SER A 413 -2.70 -5.18 -14.04
N THR A 414 -2.26 -3.93 -13.84
CA THR A 414 -2.91 -2.77 -14.49
C THR A 414 -2.27 -2.42 -15.85
N VAL A 415 -1.00 -2.78 -16.03
CA VAL A 415 -0.21 -2.52 -17.23
C VAL A 415 0.44 -3.82 -17.77
N VAL A 416 0.82 -3.84 -19.05
CA VAL A 416 1.43 -5.02 -19.69
C VAL A 416 2.76 -5.34 -18.99
N PRO A 417 2.99 -6.59 -18.54
CA PRO A 417 4.24 -6.92 -17.87
C PRO A 417 5.43 -6.86 -18.84
N LEU A 418 6.49 -6.16 -18.44
CA LEU A 418 7.81 -6.34 -19.02
C LEU A 418 8.52 -7.47 -18.27
N LEU A 419 8.88 -8.54 -18.98
CA LEU A 419 9.55 -9.71 -18.42
C LEU A 419 11.08 -9.55 -18.44
N GLY A 420 11.59 -8.81 -19.42
CA GLY A 420 13.01 -8.53 -19.59
C GLY A 420 13.27 -7.58 -20.75
N LEU A 421 14.41 -6.90 -20.69
CA LEU A 421 14.99 -6.06 -21.75
C LEU A 421 16.41 -6.54 -22.02
N PHE A 422 16.80 -6.72 -23.27
CA PHE A 422 18.19 -7.00 -23.63
C PHE A 422 18.54 -6.36 -24.98
N PHE A 423 19.82 -6.05 -25.16
CA PHE A 423 20.36 -5.49 -26.38
C PHE A 423 21.13 -6.56 -27.15
N GLY A 424 20.93 -6.65 -28.45
CA GLY A 424 21.63 -7.59 -29.29
C GLY A 424 23.13 -7.29 -29.32
N LYS A 425 23.96 -8.32 -29.23
CA LYS A 425 25.43 -8.14 -29.20
C LYS A 425 26.04 -8.04 -30.59
N SER A 426 25.26 -8.34 -31.62
CA SER A 426 25.70 -8.43 -33.02
C SER A 426 24.78 -7.69 -33.98
N ASP A 427 23.71 -7.06 -33.48
CA ASP A 427 22.81 -6.21 -34.23
C ASP A 427 22.47 -4.94 -33.43
N PRO A 428 22.11 -3.82 -34.09
CA PRO A 428 21.68 -2.60 -33.42
C PRO A 428 20.19 -2.69 -33.01
N LEU A 429 19.79 -3.83 -32.43
CA LEU A 429 18.43 -4.10 -32.02
C LEU A 429 18.32 -4.26 -30.50
N ALA A 430 17.33 -3.61 -29.91
CA ALA A 430 16.88 -3.85 -28.56
C ALA A 430 15.64 -4.76 -28.56
N TYR A 431 15.58 -5.66 -27.60
CA TYR A 431 14.50 -6.64 -27.48
C TYR A 431 13.79 -6.47 -26.15
N ILE A 432 12.48 -6.24 -26.22
CA ILE A 432 11.59 -6.29 -25.05
C ILE A 432 10.85 -7.62 -25.05
N MET A 433 10.96 -8.33 -23.94
CA MET A 433 10.23 -9.56 -23.68
C MET A 433 8.94 -9.26 -22.91
N VAL A 434 7.80 -9.67 -23.48
CA VAL A 434 6.48 -9.55 -22.84
C VAL A 434 5.73 -10.90 -22.87
N PRO A 435 4.74 -11.12 -22.00
CA PRO A 435 3.93 -12.34 -22.05
C PRO A 435 3.15 -12.42 -23.37
N TYR A 436 2.94 -13.65 -23.85
CA TYR A 436 2.01 -13.89 -24.94
C TYR A 436 0.56 -13.80 -24.46
N PHE A 437 -0.23 -12.91 -25.07
CA PHE A 437 -1.66 -12.79 -24.80
C PHE A 437 -2.47 -13.51 -25.89
N SER A 438 -3.07 -14.65 -25.55
CA SER A 438 -3.80 -15.52 -26.49
C SER A 438 -5.03 -14.86 -27.14
N ILE A 439 -5.68 -13.95 -26.43
CA ILE A 439 -6.87 -13.22 -26.90
C ILE A 439 -6.47 -12.05 -27.81
N GLY A 440 -5.22 -11.57 -27.72
CA GLY A 440 -4.70 -10.47 -28.52
C GLY A 440 -5.08 -9.07 -28.02
N SER A 441 -4.87 -8.07 -28.88
CA SER A 441 -5.17 -6.67 -28.61
C SER A 441 -6.67 -6.36 -28.77
N LEU A 442 -7.12 -5.21 -28.27
CA LEU A 442 -8.51 -4.74 -28.39
C LEU A 442 -8.99 -4.70 -29.84
N ARG A 443 -8.07 -4.45 -30.79
CA ARG A 443 -8.35 -4.57 -32.23
C ARG A 443 -8.76 -5.97 -32.66
N ALA A 444 -8.08 -7.01 -32.17
CA ALA A 444 -8.42 -8.40 -32.47
C ALA A 444 -9.71 -8.85 -31.77
N VAL A 445 -10.00 -8.27 -30.61
CA VAL A 445 -11.12 -8.66 -29.72
C VAL A 445 -12.43 -7.93 -30.05
N GLN A 446 -12.48 -7.13 -31.12
CA GLN A 446 -13.72 -6.48 -31.59
C GLN A 446 -14.88 -7.45 -31.87
N LYS A 447 -14.64 -8.75 -31.74
CA LYS A 447 -15.64 -9.80 -31.91
C LYS A 447 -16.72 -9.98 -30.84
N ILE A 448 -16.78 -9.37 -29.63
CA ILE A 448 -17.95 -9.62 -28.73
C ILE A 448 -18.27 -8.47 -27.73
N ASN A 449 -19.48 -7.90 -27.87
CA ASN A 449 -20.53 -7.53 -26.87
C ASN A 449 -20.12 -6.85 -25.50
N PRO A 450 -20.95 -6.76 -24.42
CA PRO A 450 -21.07 -5.61 -23.49
C PRO A 450 -19.92 -5.40 -22.47
N LEU A 451 -18.76 -5.99 -22.74
CA LEU A 451 -17.57 -6.05 -21.88
C LEU A 451 -16.73 -4.77 -21.91
N ILE A 452 -17.05 -3.83 -22.81
CA ILE A 452 -16.37 -2.53 -22.97
C ILE A 452 -16.20 -1.83 -21.62
N ARG A 453 -17.22 -1.83 -20.76
CA ARG A 453 -17.15 -1.16 -19.45
C ARG A 453 -16.08 -1.77 -18.53
N LYS A 454 -15.98 -3.11 -18.47
CA LYS A 454 -14.97 -3.79 -17.63
C LYS A 454 -13.57 -3.58 -18.21
N VAL A 455 -13.43 -3.73 -19.53
CA VAL A 455 -12.16 -3.50 -20.24
C VAL A 455 -11.69 -2.06 -20.04
N MET A 456 -12.53 -1.08 -20.34
CA MET A 456 -12.19 0.34 -20.21
C MET A 456 -11.92 0.75 -18.76
N ARG A 457 -12.59 0.12 -17.77
CA ARG A 457 -12.23 0.32 -16.35
C ARG A 457 -10.79 -0.12 -16.09
N GLY A 458 -10.37 -1.28 -16.59
CA GLY A 458 -9.00 -1.76 -16.47
C GLY A 458 -7.99 -0.85 -17.18
N VAL A 459 -8.32 -0.38 -18.38
CA VAL A 459 -7.52 0.61 -19.13
C VAL A 459 -7.34 1.91 -18.33
N LEU A 460 -8.42 2.44 -17.73
CA LEU A 460 -8.37 3.63 -16.87
C LEU A 460 -7.53 3.41 -15.62
N GLN A 461 -7.59 2.23 -15.01
CA GLN A 461 -6.72 1.86 -13.88
C GLN A 461 -5.25 1.82 -14.28
N GLY A 462 -4.93 1.25 -15.45
CA GLY A 462 -3.58 1.25 -16.02
C GLY A 462 -3.06 2.66 -16.28
N LEU A 463 -3.86 3.51 -16.91
CA LEU A 463 -3.50 4.91 -17.14
C LEU A 463 -3.33 5.68 -15.83
N GLN A 464 -4.21 5.47 -14.85
CA GLN A 464 -4.08 6.09 -13.53
C GLN A 464 -2.73 5.74 -12.88
N SER A 465 -2.34 4.45 -12.91
CA SER A 465 -1.03 4.02 -12.40
C SER A 465 0.13 4.73 -13.10
N LEU A 466 0.06 4.89 -14.43
CA LEU A 466 1.09 5.61 -15.21
C LEU A 466 1.10 7.11 -14.90
N HIS A 467 -0.07 7.76 -14.86
CA HIS A 467 -0.21 9.21 -14.65
C HIS A 467 0.24 9.64 -13.26
N VAL A 468 -0.06 8.86 -12.22
CA VAL A 468 0.43 9.11 -10.85
C VAL A 468 1.97 9.08 -10.79
N ALA A 469 2.60 8.28 -11.64
CA ALA A 469 4.05 8.19 -11.77
C ALA A 469 4.65 9.20 -12.77
N GLY A 470 3.85 10.13 -13.30
CA GLY A 470 4.29 11.14 -14.27
C GLY A 470 4.54 10.61 -15.69
N ILE A 471 4.08 9.39 -16.00
CA ILE A 471 4.23 8.77 -17.32
C ILE A 471 2.99 9.04 -18.16
N THR A 472 3.15 9.69 -19.31
CA THR A 472 2.08 9.80 -20.32
C THR A 472 2.26 8.72 -21.39
N HIS A 473 1.19 7.96 -21.66
CA HIS A 473 1.24 6.85 -22.61
C HIS A 473 1.46 7.34 -24.05
N ALA A 474 0.70 8.37 -24.45
CA ALA A 474 0.82 9.14 -25.71
C ALA A 474 0.72 8.30 -27.00
N SER A 475 0.39 7.03 -26.92
CA SER A 475 0.20 6.12 -28.06
C SER A 475 -1.03 5.22 -27.88
N LEU A 476 -2.01 5.66 -27.10
CA LEU A 476 -3.14 4.82 -26.75
C LEU A 476 -4.03 4.60 -27.97
N ASN A 477 -4.09 3.36 -28.43
CA ASN A 477 -4.84 2.94 -29.62
C ASN A 477 -5.30 1.48 -29.47
N PRO A 478 -6.16 0.94 -30.36
CA PRO A 478 -6.69 -0.42 -30.21
C PRO A 478 -5.66 -1.55 -30.20
N ASN A 479 -4.46 -1.33 -30.74
CA ASN A 479 -3.38 -2.32 -30.71
C ASN A 479 -2.63 -2.34 -29.37
N ASN A 480 -2.66 -1.23 -28.62
CA ASN A 480 -1.90 -1.01 -27.38
C ASN A 480 -2.77 -1.25 -26.13
N VAL A 481 -3.95 -1.82 -26.32
CA VAL A 481 -4.83 -2.28 -25.24
C VAL A 481 -4.98 -3.78 -25.39
N PHE A 482 -4.70 -4.54 -24.33
CA PHE A 482 -4.83 -5.99 -24.31
C PHE A 482 -6.03 -6.39 -23.47
N VAL A 483 -6.71 -7.47 -23.88
CA VAL A 483 -7.88 -7.98 -23.16
C VAL A 483 -7.54 -9.31 -22.51
N LEU A 484 -7.51 -9.33 -21.19
CA LEU A 484 -7.36 -10.54 -20.40
C LEU A 484 -8.70 -11.16 -20.05
N ASN A 485 -8.84 -12.46 -20.32
CA ASN A 485 -9.99 -13.30 -19.95
C ASN A 485 -11.36 -12.68 -20.31
N ARG A 486 -11.43 -11.76 -21.27
CA ARG A 486 -12.62 -10.96 -21.62
C ARG A 486 -13.16 -10.09 -20.48
N GLU A 487 -12.44 -9.94 -19.38
CA GLU A 487 -12.93 -9.24 -18.17
C GLU A 487 -12.06 -8.05 -17.74
N GLN A 488 -10.83 -7.95 -18.23
CA GLN A 488 -9.90 -6.92 -17.82
C GLN A 488 -9.13 -6.35 -19.01
N GLY A 489 -9.16 -5.03 -19.14
CA GLY A 489 -8.30 -4.31 -20.09
C GLY A 489 -6.97 -3.99 -19.43
N ILE A 490 -5.89 -4.17 -20.15
CA ILE A 490 -4.55 -3.82 -19.73
C ILE A 490 -3.94 -2.87 -20.75
N VAL A 491 -3.31 -1.81 -20.26
CA VAL A 491 -2.60 -0.81 -21.07
C VAL A 491 -1.13 -1.13 -21.19
N GLY A 492 -0.57 -0.99 -22.38
CA GLY A 492 0.87 -1.08 -22.56
C GLY A 492 1.27 -1.12 -24.02
N ASP A 493 2.46 -1.64 -24.30
CA ASP A 493 2.97 -1.83 -25.66
C ASP A 493 3.16 -0.54 -26.46
N TYR A 494 3.70 0.48 -25.80
CA TYR A 494 4.20 1.65 -26.50
C TYR A 494 5.69 1.54 -26.78
N ASP A 495 6.15 2.36 -27.74
CA ASP A 495 7.54 2.39 -28.14
C ASP A 495 8.39 3.11 -27.09
N PHE A 496 9.21 2.38 -26.37
CA PHE A 496 10.13 2.94 -25.36
C PHE A 496 11.33 3.66 -25.98
N THR A 497 11.61 3.45 -27.28
CA THR A 497 12.65 4.21 -27.99
C THR A 497 12.22 5.64 -28.31
N LYS A 498 10.91 5.89 -28.35
CA LYS A 498 10.32 7.17 -28.72
C LYS A 498 10.00 8.03 -27.50
N THR A 499 10.01 9.35 -27.66
CA THR A 499 9.43 10.26 -26.65
C THR A 499 7.90 10.26 -26.72
N PRO A 500 7.18 10.71 -25.66
CA PRO A 500 5.73 10.89 -25.74
C PRO A 500 5.28 11.70 -26.97
N GLU A 501 6.03 12.75 -27.33
CA GLU A 501 5.72 13.63 -28.47
C GLU A 501 5.79 12.86 -29.79
N GLN A 502 6.85 12.08 -29.98
CA GLN A 502 7.05 11.23 -31.16
C GLN A 502 5.98 10.13 -31.26
N ARG A 503 5.52 9.61 -30.12
CA ARG A 503 4.44 8.62 -30.04
C ARG A 503 3.08 9.24 -30.42
N ALA A 504 2.80 10.45 -29.95
CA ALA A 504 1.54 11.16 -30.16
C ALA A 504 1.27 11.51 -31.63
N VAL A 505 2.32 11.70 -32.43
CA VAL A 505 2.24 12.00 -33.87
C VAL A 505 2.39 10.76 -34.76
N ASP A 506 2.47 9.56 -34.17
CA ASP A 506 2.62 8.33 -34.94
C ASP A 506 1.35 8.06 -35.78
N ARG A 507 1.54 7.60 -37.02
CA ARG A 507 0.45 7.22 -37.95
C ARG A 507 -0.49 6.13 -37.40
N GLY A 508 -0.12 5.50 -36.28
CA GLY A 508 -0.92 4.48 -35.60
C GLY A 508 -2.04 5.02 -34.70
N MET A 509 -2.14 6.34 -34.51
CA MET A 509 -3.12 6.99 -33.61
C MET A 509 -4.54 7.09 -34.21
N LEU A 510 -5.05 5.95 -34.68
CA LEU A 510 -6.37 5.81 -35.29
C LEU A 510 -7.11 4.59 -34.71
N ALA A 511 -8.41 4.74 -34.50
CA ALA A 511 -9.34 3.64 -34.24
C ALA A 511 -10.41 3.61 -35.34
N GLY A 512 -10.22 2.76 -36.36
CA GLY A 512 -11.02 2.86 -37.59
C GLY A 512 -10.82 4.21 -38.27
N SER A 513 -11.89 4.98 -38.45
CA SER A 513 -11.86 6.35 -38.99
C SER A 513 -11.70 7.44 -37.91
N ILE A 514 -11.71 7.09 -36.62
CA ILE A 514 -11.62 8.04 -35.52
C ILE A 514 -10.16 8.37 -35.23
N SER A 515 -9.82 9.66 -35.30
CA SER A 515 -8.50 10.15 -34.85
C SER A 515 -8.42 10.21 -33.34
N LEU A 516 -7.43 9.50 -32.78
CA LEU A 516 -7.14 9.47 -31.35
C LEU A 516 -6.15 10.57 -30.92
N VAL A 517 -5.70 11.41 -31.86
CA VAL A 517 -4.82 12.53 -31.57
C VAL A 517 -5.63 13.70 -31.04
N ALA A 518 -5.35 14.10 -29.80
CA ALA A 518 -6.05 15.16 -29.10
C ALA A 518 -5.86 16.54 -29.78
N PRO A 519 -6.83 17.47 -29.69
CA PRO A 519 -6.74 18.77 -30.35
C PRO A 519 -5.53 19.59 -29.93
N GLU A 520 -5.17 19.57 -28.64
CA GLU A 520 -4.02 20.28 -28.10
C GLU A 520 -2.69 19.78 -28.70
N LEU A 521 -2.57 18.48 -28.99
CA LEU A 521 -1.42 17.90 -29.68
C LEU A 521 -1.30 18.41 -31.12
N ARG A 522 -2.45 18.59 -31.81
CA ARG A 522 -2.47 19.15 -33.18
C ARG A 522 -2.08 20.64 -33.19
N LEU A 523 -2.27 21.32 -32.07
CA LEU A 523 -1.81 22.69 -31.85
C LEU A 523 -0.32 22.77 -31.43
N GLY A 524 0.37 21.62 -31.36
CA GLY A 524 1.79 21.55 -31.00
C GLY A 524 2.06 21.57 -29.50
N GLN A 525 1.04 21.40 -28.64
CA GLN A 525 1.26 21.25 -27.21
C GLN A 525 1.85 19.88 -26.87
N LEU A 526 2.51 19.79 -25.71
CA LEU A 526 3.11 18.55 -25.25
C LEU A 526 2.05 17.53 -24.81
N PRO A 527 2.27 16.22 -25.02
CA PRO A 527 1.40 15.18 -24.50
C PRO A 527 1.26 15.26 -22.98
N SER A 528 0.04 15.07 -22.52
CA SER A 528 -0.30 15.10 -21.11
C SER A 528 -1.29 13.97 -20.76
N PRO A 529 -1.54 13.72 -19.46
CA PRO A 529 -2.64 12.85 -19.04
C PRO A 529 -3.97 13.16 -19.72
N ALA A 530 -4.28 14.43 -19.99
CA ALA A 530 -5.50 14.83 -20.68
C ALA A 530 -5.55 14.32 -22.13
N SER A 531 -4.41 14.25 -22.81
CA SER A 531 -4.31 13.72 -24.17
C SER A 531 -4.57 12.22 -24.23
N ASP A 532 -4.13 11.45 -23.22
CA ASP A 532 -4.50 10.04 -23.07
C ASP A 532 -6.00 9.87 -22.81
N MET A 533 -6.62 10.77 -22.02
CA MET A 533 -8.06 10.78 -21.78
C MET A 533 -8.88 11.08 -23.04
N TYR A 534 -8.38 11.95 -23.92
CA TYR A 534 -8.99 12.15 -25.24
C TYR A 534 -8.96 10.85 -26.06
N ALA A 535 -7.83 10.15 -26.08
CA ALA A 535 -7.70 8.87 -26.79
C ALA A 535 -8.65 7.80 -26.21
N ILE A 536 -8.85 7.75 -24.89
CA ILE A 536 -9.90 6.91 -24.25
C ILE A 536 -11.28 7.25 -24.80
N GLY A 537 -11.63 8.54 -24.88
CA GLY A 537 -12.91 8.98 -25.43
C GLY A 537 -13.11 8.49 -26.86
N GLY A 538 -12.07 8.59 -27.70
CA GLY A 538 -12.07 8.07 -29.06
C GLY A 538 -12.21 6.54 -29.13
N LEU A 539 -11.53 5.80 -28.24
CA LEU A 539 -11.66 4.33 -28.15
C LEU A 539 -13.05 3.90 -27.70
N MET A 540 -13.62 4.57 -26.69
CA MET A 540 -14.99 4.31 -26.26
C MET A 540 -15.97 4.58 -27.40
N LEU A 541 -15.87 5.75 -28.04
CA LEU A 541 -16.70 6.10 -29.19
C LEU A 541 -16.59 5.04 -30.30
N TRP A 542 -15.38 4.61 -30.63
CA TRP A 542 -15.13 3.56 -31.62
C TRP A 542 -15.81 2.23 -31.25
N CYS A 543 -15.71 1.80 -29.99
CA CYS A 543 -16.38 0.60 -29.52
C CYS A 543 -17.91 0.72 -29.52
N PHE A 544 -18.46 1.91 -29.25
CA PHE A 544 -19.91 2.16 -29.25
C PHE A 544 -20.50 2.34 -30.65
N HIS A 545 -19.77 2.96 -31.58
CA HIS A 545 -20.28 3.34 -32.90
C HIS A 545 -20.63 2.13 -33.79
N LEU A 546 -19.92 1.01 -33.64
CA LEU A 546 -20.21 -0.24 -34.36
C LEU A 546 -21.62 -0.77 -34.05
N LEU A 547 -22.02 -0.76 -32.78
CA LEU A 547 -23.35 -1.20 -32.36
C LEU A 547 -24.43 -0.18 -32.78
N GLN A 548 -24.16 1.11 -32.64
CA GLN A 548 -25.11 2.15 -33.01
C GLN A 548 -25.36 2.21 -34.53
N SER A 549 -24.33 1.97 -35.35
CA SER A 549 -24.45 1.86 -36.82
C SER A 549 -25.41 0.74 -37.20
N LEU A 550 -25.19 -0.48 -36.70
CA LEU A 550 -26.08 -1.60 -36.94
C LEU A 550 -27.51 -1.32 -36.43
N LEU A 551 -27.65 -0.82 -35.19
CA LEU A 551 -28.95 -0.50 -34.62
C LEU A 551 -29.70 0.54 -35.45
N SER A 552 -29.02 1.55 -35.98
CA SER A 552 -29.67 2.56 -36.83
C SER A 552 -30.15 1.98 -38.17
N LYS A 553 -29.43 1.00 -38.76
CA LYS A 553 -29.88 0.28 -39.97
C LYS A 553 -31.01 -0.73 -39.68
N LEU A 554 -31.10 -1.25 -38.45
CA LEU A 554 -32.16 -2.17 -38.02
C LEU A 554 -33.43 -1.45 -37.52
N LEU A 555 -33.29 -0.25 -36.93
CA LEU A 555 -34.36 0.52 -36.30
C LEU A 555 -34.90 1.64 -37.21
N VAL A 556 -34.94 1.41 -38.52
CA VAL A 556 -35.63 2.29 -39.50
C VAL A 556 -36.98 1.71 -39.95
N CYS A 557 -37.89 2.59 -40.37
CA CYS A 557 -39.22 2.24 -40.88
C CYS A 557 -39.20 1.77 -42.35
N ALA A 558 -38.23 2.23 -43.15
CA ALA A 558 -38.04 1.85 -44.56
C ALA A 558 -36.55 1.63 -44.83
N GLY A 559 -36.20 0.64 -45.68
CA GLY A 559 -34.80 0.27 -45.94
C GLY A 559 -34.12 -0.51 -44.80
N ARG A 560 -34.90 -1.18 -43.95
CA ARG A 560 -34.39 -2.02 -42.86
C ARG A 560 -33.65 -3.23 -43.43
N LEU A 561 -32.46 -3.52 -42.90
CA LEU A 561 -31.70 -4.71 -43.29
C LEU A 561 -32.52 -5.99 -43.02
N SER A 562 -32.51 -6.91 -43.98
CA SER A 562 -32.94 -8.29 -43.78
C SER A 562 -31.95 -9.03 -42.85
N ALA A 563 -32.34 -10.21 -42.35
CA ALA A 563 -31.44 -11.01 -41.51
C ALA A 563 -30.14 -11.40 -42.24
N LEU A 564 -30.20 -11.63 -43.56
CA LEU A 564 -29.02 -11.93 -44.37
C LEU A 564 -28.10 -10.70 -44.50
N GLU A 565 -28.66 -9.53 -44.85
CA GLU A 565 -27.88 -8.29 -44.97
C GLU A 565 -27.35 -7.79 -43.61
N ALA A 566 -28.08 -8.06 -42.52
CA ALA A 566 -27.60 -7.78 -41.18
C ALA A 566 -26.44 -8.72 -40.80
N LEU A 567 -26.50 -10.01 -41.16
CA LEU A 567 -25.39 -10.95 -40.94
C LEU A 567 -24.15 -10.63 -41.79
N ASP A 568 -24.33 -9.88 -42.89
CA ASP A 568 -23.29 -9.35 -43.77
C ASP A 568 -22.95 -7.86 -43.49
N ASP A 569 -23.48 -7.27 -42.40
CA ASP A 569 -23.08 -5.92 -41.96
C ASP A 569 -21.71 -5.97 -41.28
N ASP A 570 -20.93 -4.89 -41.38
CA ASP A 570 -19.60 -4.75 -40.76
C ASP A 570 -19.58 -5.17 -39.28
N TYR A 571 -20.69 -4.95 -38.54
CA TYR A 571 -20.83 -5.41 -37.17
C TYR A 571 -20.73 -6.94 -37.04
N PHE A 572 -21.39 -7.73 -37.89
CA PHE A 572 -21.38 -9.19 -37.84
C PHE A 572 -20.29 -9.84 -38.71
N LEU A 573 -19.88 -9.21 -39.82
CA LEU A 573 -18.72 -9.65 -40.59
C LEU A 573 -17.41 -9.53 -39.81
N SER A 574 -17.30 -8.52 -38.93
CA SER A 574 -16.19 -8.44 -37.99
C SER A 574 -16.11 -9.65 -37.04
N LEU A 575 -17.19 -10.44 -36.89
CA LEU A 575 -17.21 -11.69 -36.09
C LEU A 575 -16.64 -12.90 -36.84
N LYS A 576 -16.72 -12.92 -38.18
CA LYS A 576 -16.51 -14.13 -39.01
C LYS A 576 -15.07 -14.35 -39.51
N ASN A 577 -14.15 -13.39 -39.39
CA ASN A 577 -12.73 -13.52 -39.78
C ASN A 577 -11.80 -13.52 -38.58
#